data_AF-A0A6N8YSM0-F1
#
_entry.id   AF-A0A6N8YSM0-F1
#
_cell.length_a   1.000
_cell.length_b   1.000
_cell.length_c   1.000
_cell.angle_alpha   90.00
_cell.angle_beta   90.00
_cell.angle_gamma   90.00
#
_symmetry.space_group_name_H-M   'P 1'
#
loop_
_entity.id
_entity.type
_entity.pdbx_description
1 polymer ?
#
loop_
_entity_poly.entity_id
_entity_poly.type
_entity_poly.pdbx_seq_one_letter_code
_entity_poly.pdbx_strand_id
1 'polypeptide(L)'
;MEDRTLSLLTTKPVPRWTIVLAKFAATVVVAAPLMAAVAAVITMMDPDGTGNAPLAAAVGVVVGVVAYASAFTWLGLLTTRALGFGLVYVLLWEALITTFLSGTRYLSIRSYIFGTAYGINDVFGEDLTIAMTPALVGAGLVTVVFFLLTVRRLSRMDIQ
;
A
#
# COMPACT_ATOMS: atom_id res chain seq x y z
N MET A 1 -1.47 28.37 42.68
CA MET A 1 -0.61 27.97 41.56
C MET A 1 -1.44 27.03 40.72
N GLU A 2 -2.40 27.62 40.02
CA GLU A 2 -3.44 26.93 39.26
C GLU A 2 -2.87 26.04 38.16
N ASP A 3 -3.34 24.78 38.12
CA ASP A 3 -3.22 23.82 37.03
C ASP A 3 -3.97 24.30 35.76
N ARG A 4 -3.51 25.40 35.16
CA ARG A 4 -3.98 25.86 33.84
C ARG A 4 -3.53 24.93 32.70
N THR A 5 -2.54 24.08 32.94
CA THR A 5 -1.97 23.17 31.95
C THR A 5 -2.90 22.00 31.61
N LEU A 6 -3.70 21.52 32.58
CA LEU A 6 -4.64 20.40 32.37
C LEU A 6 -5.84 20.80 31.50
N SER A 7 -6.31 22.04 31.62
CA SER A 7 -7.41 22.58 30.78
C SER A 7 -6.96 22.86 29.32
N LEU A 8 -5.68 23.18 29.11
CA LEU A 8 -5.09 23.37 27.78
C LEU A 8 -4.82 22.04 27.04
N LEU A 9 -4.73 20.92 27.76
CA LEU A 9 -4.61 19.58 27.17
C LEU A 9 -5.96 18.95 26.81
N THR A 10 -7.06 19.39 27.45
CA THR A 10 -8.42 18.89 27.17
C THR A 10 -9.07 19.54 25.94
N THR A 11 -8.51 20.65 25.43
CA THR A 11 -9.16 21.52 24.44
C THR A 11 -8.46 21.57 23.09
N LYS A 12 -7.42 20.76 22.84
CA LYS A 12 -6.94 20.55 21.47
C LYS A 12 -7.67 19.34 20.88
N PRO A 13 -8.79 19.54 20.16
CA PRO A 13 -9.27 18.51 19.25
C PRO A 13 -8.15 18.30 18.24
N VAL A 14 -7.36 17.25 18.44
CA VAL A 14 -6.41 16.80 17.43
C VAL A 14 -7.29 16.39 16.26
N PRO A 15 -7.19 17.08 15.12
CA PRO A 15 -8.11 16.85 14.04
C PRO A 15 -7.86 15.43 13.55
N ARG A 16 -8.91 14.60 13.49
CA ARG A 16 -8.75 13.14 13.40
C ARG A 16 -7.96 12.70 12.15
N TRP A 17 -7.86 13.56 11.13
CA TRP A 17 -7.06 13.34 9.93
C TRP A 17 -5.56 13.25 10.19
N THR A 18 -5.03 13.95 11.19
CA THR A 18 -3.61 13.80 11.56
C THR A 18 -3.34 12.44 12.18
N ILE A 19 -4.28 11.88 12.93
CA ILE A 19 -4.16 10.53 13.52
C ILE A 19 -4.11 9.48 12.40
N VAL A 20 -4.98 9.61 11.40
CA VAL A 20 -5.01 8.67 10.27
C VAL A 20 -3.78 8.83 9.39
N LEU A 21 -3.35 10.06 9.10
CA LEU A 21 -2.13 10.32 8.35
C LEU A 21 -0.90 9.79 9.08
N ALA A 22 -0.82 10.00 10.40
CA ALA A 22 0.25 9.47 11.22
C ALA A 22 0.24 7.94 11.23
N LYS A 23 -0.93 7.29 11.28
CA LYS A 23 -1.05 5.84 11.21
C LYS A 23 -0.61 5.30 9.84
N PHE A 24 -1.03 5.94 8.75
CA PHE A 24 -0.60 5.57 7.39
C PHE A 24 0.91 5.75 7.23
N ALA A 25 1.45 6.91 7.62
CA ALA A 25 2.87 7.20 7.55
C ALA A 25 3.70 6.23 8.41
N ALA A 26 3.28 5.97 9.65
CA ALA A 26 3.93 4.97 10.51
C ALA A 26 3.91 3.58 9.87
N THR A 27 2.81 3.19 9.25
CA THR A 27 2.70 1.90 8.54
C THR A 27 3.70 1.83 7.40
N VAL A 28 3.77 2.87 6.55
CA VAL A 28 4.70 2.91 5.42
C VAL A 28 6.16 2.95 5.90
N VAL A 29 6.48 3.79 6.88
CA VAL A 29 7.85 3.94 7.42
C VAL A 29 8.36 2.65 8.05
N VAL A 30 7.49 1.85 8.67
CA VAL A 30 7.89 0.56 9.27
C VAL A 30 7.90 -0.56 8.24
N ALA A 31 6.84 -0.68 7.44
CA ALA A 31 6.68 -1.81 6.52
C ALA A 31 7.56 -1.68 5.26
N ALA A 32 7.72 -0.49 4.70
CA ALA A 32 8.45 -0.30 3.45
C ALA A 32 9.93 -0.74 3.55
N PRO A 33 10.75 -0.31 4.52
CA PRO A 33 12.15 -0.72 4.58
C PRO A 33 12.30 -2.22 4.88
N LEU A 34 11.46 -2.76 5.77
CA LEU A 34 11.48 -4.18 6.09
C LEU A 34 11.15 -5.03 4.85
N MET A 35 10.05 -4.72 4.18
CA MET A 35 9.60 -5.49 3.01
C MET A 35 10.54 -5.30 1.81
N ALA A 36 11.09 -4.10 1.62
CA ALA A 36 12.09 -3.84 0.58
C ALA A 36 13.39 -4.63 0.83
N ALA A 37 13.86 -4.69 2.08
CA ALA A 37 15.03 -5.48 2.45
C ALA A 37 14.79 -6.98 2.21
N VAL A 38 13.63 -7.51 2.63
CA VAL A 38 13.25 -8.91 2.38
C VAL A 38 13.21 -9.21 0.88
N ALA A 39 12.57 -8.34 0.09
CA ALA A 39 12.49 -8.50 -1.36
C ALA A 39 13.87 -8.50 -2.02
N ALA A 40 14.73 -7.55 -1.65
CA ALA A 40 16.10 -7.49 -2.14
C ALA A 40 16.90 -8.75 -1.81
N VAL A 41 16.83 -9.24 -0.56
CA VAL A 41 17.51 -10.47 -0.13
C VAL A 41 17.02 -11.69 -0.92
N ILE A 42 15.70 -11.85 -1.10
CA ILE A 42 15.13 -12.97 -1.87
C ILE A 42 15.68 -12.95 -3.30
N THR A 43 15.70 -11.79 -3.95
CA THR A 43 16.20 -11.68 -5.33
C THR A 43 17.72 -11.80 -5.46
N MET A 44 18.49 -11.53 -4.40
CA MET A 44 19.93 -11.80 -4.39
C MET A 44 20.25 -13.29 -4.36
N MET A 45 19.31 -14.11 -3.88
CA MET A 45 19.44 -15.56 -3.87
C MET A 45 18.99 -16.20 -5.18
N ASP A 46 18.41 -15.41 -6.09
CA ASP A 46 17.95 -15.88 -7.39
C ASP A 46 19.16 -16.07 -8.34
N PRO A 47 19.42 -17.30 -8.83
CA PRO A 47 20.55 -17.57 -9.73
C PRO A 47 20.50 -16.77 -11.03
N ASP A 48 19.29 -16.42 -11.47
CA ASP A 48 19.05 -15.66 -12.70
C ASP A 48 19.07 -14.13 -12.45
N GLY A 49 19.19 -13.72 -11.17
CA GLY A 49 19.16 -12.32 -10.74
C GLY A 49 20.37 -11.53 -11.24
N THR A 50 20.16 -10.73 -12.28
CA THR A 50 21.19 -9.83 -12.83
C THR A 50 21.26 -8.52 -12.05
N GLY A 51 22.47 -7.99 -11.86
CA GLY A 51 22.79 -6.61 -11.43
C GLY A 51 21.80 -5.90 -10.51
N ASN A 52 20.81 -5.23 -11.09
CA ASN A 52 19.83 -4.37 -10.43
C ASN A 52 18.52 -5.06 -10.00
N ALA A 53 18.39 -6.39 -10.14
CA ALA A 53 17.21 -7.14 -9.70
C ALA A 53 16.82 -6.90 -8.22
N PRO A 54 17.77 -6.82 -7.26
CA PRO A 54 17.42 -6.47 -5.87
C PRO A 54 16.83 -5.07 -5.71
N LEU A 55 17.32 -4.12 -6.50
CA LEU A 55 16.80 -2.76 -6.49
C LEU A 55 15.42 -2.69 -7.15
N ALA A 56 15.22 -3.40 -8.25
CA ALA A 56 13.93 -3.52 -8.93
C ALA A 56 12.85 -4.11 -8.00
N ALA A 57 13.17 -5.20 -7.29
CA ALA A 57 12.28 -5.81 -6.31
C ALA A 57 11.97 -4.88 -5.14
N ALA A 58 12.99 -4.21 -4.58
CA ALA A 58 12.81 -3.25 -3.51
C ALA A 58 11.86 -2.12 -3.92
N VAL A 59 12.05 -1.52 -5.10
CA VAL A 59 11.19 -0.43 -5.61
C VAL A 59 9.77 -0.92 -5.84
N GLY A 60 9.59 -2.06 -6.51
CA GLY A 60 8.26 -2.63 -6.74
C GLY A 60 7.51 -2.89 -5.43
N VAL A 61 8.19 -3.44 -4.42
CA VAL A 61 7.59 -3.73 -3.12
C VAL A 61 7.24 -2.46 -2.35
N VAL A 62 8.07 -1.42 -2.40
CA VAL A 62 7.72 -0.11 -1.80
C VAL A 62 6.44 0.45 -2.41
N VAL A 63 6.30 0.38 -3.73
CA VAL A 63 5.06 0.80 -4.42
C VAL A 63 3.86 -0.02 -3.94
N GLY A 64 4.01 -1.34 -3.83
CA GLY A 64 2.98 -2.22 -3.29
C GLY A 64 2.58 -1.90 -1.85
N VAL A 65 3.56 -1.66 -0.97
CA VAL A 65 3.33 -1.31 0.43
C VAL A 65 2.51 -0.02 0.54
N VAL A 66 2.84 1.00 -0.26
CA VAL A 66 2.09 2.27 -0.26
C VAL A 66 0.65 2.06 -0.73
N ALA A 67 0.44 1.31 -1.82
CA ALA A 67 -0.88 1.01 -2.34
C ALA A 67 -1.73 0.22 -1.32
N TYR A 68 -1.18 -0.87 -0.76
CA TYR A 68 -1.87 -1.66 0.27
C TYR A 68 -2.14 -0.85 1.53
N ALA A 69 -1.17 -0.09 2.04
CA ALA A 69 -1.35 0.73 3.23
C ALA A 69 -2.49 1.73 3.06
N SER A 70 -2.66 2.31 1.86
CA SER A 70 -3.75 3.26 1.60
C SER A 70 -5.12 2.58 1.66
N ALA A 71 -5.26 1.43 0.99
CA ALA A 71 -6.50 0.66 0.95
C ALA A 71 -6.89 0.14 2.34
N PHE A 72 -5.94 -0.46 3.06
CA PHE A 72 -6.15 -0.99 4.41
C PHE A 72 -6.43 0.10 5.45
N THR A 73 -5.80 1.27 5.31
CA THR A 73 -6.09 2.41 6.20
C THR A 73 -7.54 2.87 6.03
N TRP A 74 -8.00 3.02 4.78
CA TRP A 74 -9.39 3.37 4.50
C TRP A 74 -10.37 2.30 5.02
N LEU A 75 -10.06 1.03 4.78
CA LEU A 75 -10.88 -0.09 5.21
C LEU A 75 -10.96 -0.20 6.75
N GLY A 76 -9.85 0.11 7.44
CA GLY A 76 -9.80 0.16 8.90
C GLY A 76 -10.69 1.25 9.51
N LEU A 77 -11.02 2.31 8.76
CA LEU A 77 -12.01 3.31 9.19
C LEU A 77 -13.46 2.88 8.95
N LEU A 78 -13.65 1.92 8.05
CA LEU A 78 -14.97 1.38 7.70
C LEU A 78 -15.37 0.22 8.59
N THR A 79 -14.40 -0.56 9.07
CA THR A 79 -14.71 -1.86 9.66
C THR A 79 -13.74 -2.21 10.80
N THR A 80 -14.29 -2.73 11.89
CA THR A 80 -13.51 -3.32 13.01
C THR A 80 -12.82 -4.63 12.63
N ARG A 81 -13.21 -5.25 11.51
CA ARG A 81 -12.67 -6.52 10.99
C ARG A 81 -11.84 -6.35 9.70
N ALA A 82 -11.03 -5.30 9.62
CA ALA A 82 -10.21 -5.00 8.44
C ALA A 82 -9.34 -6.19 7.98
N LEU A 83 -8.81 -6.98 8.92
CA LEU A 83 -8.03 -8.19 8.64
C LEU A 83 -8.80 -9.23 7.83
N GLY A 84 -10.07 -9.48 8.16
CA GLY A 84 -10.87 -10.48 7.47
C GLY A 84 -11.10 -10.12 6.00
N PHE A 85 -11.41 -8.85 5.73
CA PHE A 85 -11.54 -8.37 4.36
C PHE A 85 -10.21 -8.38 3.59
N GLY A 86 -9.10 -8.08 4.27
CA GLY A 86 -7.77 -8.21 3.69
C GLY A 86 -7.46 -9.62 3.20
N LEU A 87 -7.77 -10.61 4.03
CA LEU A 87 -7.61 -12.02 3.68
C LEU A 87 -8.51 -12.41 2.53
N VAL A 88 -9.78 -12.00 2.53
CA VAL A 88 -10.69 -12.25 1.40
C VAL A 88 -10.16 -11.62 0.13
N TYR A 89 -9.65 -10.38 0.17
CA TYR A 89 -9.03 -9.75 -0.99
C TYR A 89 -7.83 -10.55 -1.49
N VAL A 90 -6.85 -10.85 -0.62
CA VAL A 90 -5.63 -11.56 -1.05
C VAL A 90 -5.92 -12.98 -1.56
N LEU A 91 -6.87 -13.69 -0.96
CA LEU A 91 -7.18 -15.06 -1.37
C LEU A 91 -8.12 -15.11 -2.57
N LEU A 92 -9.25 -14.40 -2.52
CA LEU A 92 -10.27 -14.47 -3.55
C LEU A 92 -9.86 -13.65 -4.78
N TRP A 93 -9.32 -12.45 -4.59
CA TRP A 93 -8.95 -11.57 -5.69
C TRP A 93 -7.56 -11.89 -6.24
N GLU A 94 -6.53 -11.83 -5.39
CA GLU A 94 -5.13 -11.91 -5.80
C GLU A 94 -4.61 -13.33 -6.07
N ALA A 95 -5.22 -14.37 -5.50
CA ALA A 95 -4.80 -15.76 -5.71
C ALA A 95 -5.75 -16.55 -6.63
N LEU A 96 -7.07 -16.32 -6.54
CA LEU A 96 -8.03 -17.02 -7.40
C LEU A 96 -8.31 -16.24 -8.69
N ILE A 97 -8.89 -15.04 -8.60
CA ILE A 97 -9.43 -14.34 -9.79
C ILE A 97 -8.33 -13.92 -10.78
N THR A 98 -7.24 -13.34 -10.30
CA THR A 98 -6.11 -12.90 -11.14
C THR A 98 -5.38 -14.05 -11.83
N THR A 99 -5.45 -15.27 -11.27
CA THR A 99 -4.85 -16.47 -11.85
C THR A 99 -5.66 -16.97 -13.06
N PHE A 100 -7.00 -16.88 -13.00
CA PHE A 100 -7.87 -17.36 -14.07
C PHE A 100 -8.21 -16.29 -15.12
N LEU A 101 -8.27 -15.02 -14.74
CA LEU A 101 -8.62 -13.91 -15.63
C LEU A 101 -7.43 -12.96 -15.79
N SER A 102 -6.63 -13.16 -16.84
CA SER A 102 -5.49 -12.28 -17.16
C SER A 102 -5.89 -10.80 -17.34
N GLY A 103 -7.13 -10.52 -17.75
CA GLY A 103 -7.68 -9.17 -17.90
C GLY A 103 -7.88 -8.40 -16.58
N THR A 104 -7.95 -9.07 -15.42
CA THR A 104 -8.15 -8.42 -14.12
C THR A 104 -6.84 -7.99 -13.45
N ARG A 105 -5.69 -8.24 -14.09
CA ARG A 105 -4.35 -7.84 -13.59
C ARG A 105 -4.24 -6.33 -13.34
N TYR A 106 -4.98 -5.50 -14.08
CA TYR A 106 -5.06 -4.05 -13.86
C TYR A 106 -5.74 -3.64 -12.54
N LEU A 107 -6.35 -4.57 -11.80
CA LEU A 107 -6.95 -4.33 -10.49
C LEU A 107 -6.17 -5.04 -9.36
N SER A 108 -5.08 -5.71 -9.69
CA SER A 108 -4.21 -6.40 -8.74
C SER A 108 -3.08 -5.48 -8.30
N ILE A 109 -2.93 -5.30 -6.99
CA ILE A 109 -1.79 -4.55 -6.44
C ILE A 109 -0.51 -5.37 -6.63
N ARG A 110 -0.59 -6.70 -6.59
CA ARG A 110 0.55 -7.57 -6.92
C ARG A 110 1.05 -7.33 -8.34
N SER A 111 0.16 -7.17 -9.32
CA SER A 111 0.54 -6.85 -10.69
C SER A 111 1.25 -5.50 -10.80
N TYR A 112 0.93 -4.51 -9.97
CA TYR A 112 1.66 -3.25 -9.93
C TYR A 112 3.10 -3.41 -9.42
N ILE A 113 3.30 -4.27 -8.41
CA ILE A 113 4.62 -4.58 -7.85
C ILE A 113 5.52 -5.18 -8.95
N PHE A 114 5.05 -6.25 -9.59
CA PHE A 114 5.81 -6.92 -10.64
C PHE A 114 5.98 -6.06 -11.90
N GLY A 115 4.97 -5.31 -12.32
CA GLY A 115 5.08 -4.40 -13.46
C GLY A 115 6.09 -3.27 -13.23
N THR A 116 6.21 -2.78 -11.99
CA THR A 116 7.23 -1.79 -11.62
C THR A 116 8.62 -2.41 -11.61
N ALA A 117 8.77 -3.60 -11.01
CA ALA A 117 10.04 -4.31 -10.97
C ALA A 117 10.53 -4.69 -12.38
N TYR A 118 9.63 -5.20 -13.23
CA TYR A 118 9.87 -5.53 -14.63
C TYR A 118 10.38 -4.33 -15.44
N GLY A 119 9.79 -3.14 -15.22
CA GLY A 119 10.26 -1.92 -15.88
C GLY A 119 11.69 -1.50 -15.53
N ILE A 120 12.25 -2.03 -14.44
CA ILE A 120 13.62 -1.74 -13.98
C ILE A 120 14.57 -2.88 -14.37
N ASN A 121 14.10 -4.13 -14.31
CA ASN A 121 14.87 -5.32 -14.67
C ASN A 121 13.92 -6.37 -15.29
N ASP A 122 14.27 -6.90 -16.45
CA ASP A 122 13.45 -7.81 -17.25
C ASP A 122 13.35 -9.24 -16.68
N VAL A 123 14.18 -9.60 -15.69
CA VAL A 123 14.15 -10.92 -15.02
C VAL A 123 12.79 -11.23 -14.37
N PHE A 124 11.99 -10.19 -14.06
CA PHE A 124 10.65 -10.37 -13.50
C PHE A 124 9.59 -10.81 -14.53
N GLY A 125 9.97 -11.01 -15.81
CA GLY A 125 9.19 -11.67 -16.86
C GLY A 125 8.06 -10.82 -17.48
N GLU A 126 7.85 -10.97 -18.79
CA GLU A 126 6.76 -10.30 -19.54
C GLU A 126 5.39 -11.00 -19.38
N ASP A 127 5.36 -12.33 -19.28
CA ASP A 127 4.12 -13.12 -19.40
C ASP A 127 3.10 -12.90 -18.26
N LEU A 128 3.54 -12.33 -17.14
CA LEU A 128 2.75 -12.11 -15.94
C LEU A 128 2.54 -10.62 -15.61
N THR A 129 3.13 -9.71 -16.38
CA THR A 129 3.29 -8.31 -15.97
C THR A 129 2.50 -7.35 -16.86
N ILE A 130 1.89 -6.36 -16.20
CA ILE A 130 1.43 -5.14 -16.87
C ILE A 130 2.64 -4.22 -17.05
N ALA A 131 2.68 -3.47 -18.16
CA ALA A 131 3.77 -2.54 -18.42
C ALA A 131 4.00 -1.58 -17.22
N MET A 132 5.23 -1.09 -17.08
CA MET A 132 5.63 -0.23 -15.95
C MET A 132 4.74 1.02 -15.82
N THR A 133 4.39 1.65 -16.94
CA THR A 133 3.56 2.86 -16.93
C THR A 133 2.16 2.60 -16.35
N PRO A 134 1.35 1.64 -16.84
CA PRO A 134 0.07 1.33 -16.23
C PRO A 134 0.21 0.79 -14.80
N ALA A 135 1.33 0.14 -14.45
CA ALA A 135 1.59 -0.29 -13.08
C ALA A 135 1.70 0.90 -12.10
N LEU A 136 2.54 1.88 -12.43
CA LEU A 136 2.73 3.09 -11.63
C LEU A 136 1.48 3.97 -11.61
N VAL A 137 0.80 4.11 -12.74
CA VAL A 137 -0.46 4.87 -12.84
C VAL A 137 -1.55 4.21 -12.00
N GLY A 138 -1.69 2.88 -12.07
CA GLY A 138 -2.66 2.12 -11.29
C GLY A 138 -2.37 2.21 -9.79
N ALA A 139 -1.12 2.01 -9.37
CA ALA A 139 -0.72 2.14 -7.97
C ALA A 139 -0.93 3.58 -7.44
N GLY A 140 -0.59 4.58 -8.25
CA GLY A 140 -0.83 5.99 -7.94
C GLY A 140 -2.32 6.30 -7.80
N LEU A 141 -3.14 5.86 -8.74
CA LEU A 141 -4.59 6.03 -8.70
C LEU A 141 -5.20 5.38 -7.46
N VAL A 142 -4.86 4.13 -7.17
CA VAL A 142 -5.32 3.41 -5.98
C VAL A 142 -4.95 4.19 -4.72
N THR A 143 -3.68 4.60 -4.61
CA THR A 143 -3.20 5.36 -3.45
C THR A 143 -3.95 6.68 -3.28
N VAL A 144 -4.07 7.47 -4.35
CA VAL A 144 -4.74 8.77 -4.31
C VAL A 144 -6.24 8.61 -4.03
N VAL A 145 -6.92 7.66 -4.65
CA VAL A 145 -8.36 7.42 -4.46
C VAL A 145 -8.64 7.01 -3.01
N PHE A 146 -7.95 6.01 -2.48
CA PHE A 146 -8.18 5.57 -1.09
C PHE A 146 -7.77 6.63 -0.07
N PHE A 147 -6.69 7.38 -0.33
CA PHE A 147 -6.32 8.51 0.50
C PHE A 147 -7.38 9.62 0.50
N LEU A 148 -7.89 10.01 -0.67
CA LEU A 148 -8.96 11.00 -0.79
C LEU A 148 -10.25 10.52 -0.13
N LEU A 149 -10.62 9.24 -0.29
CA LEU A 149 -11.79 8.67 0.38
C LEU A 149 -11.64 8.68 1.90
N THR A 150 -10.43 8.44 2.40
CA THR A 150 -10.08 8.53 3.83
C THR A 150 -10.29 9.95 4.36
N VAL A 151 -9.76 10.95 3.65
CA VAL A 151 -9.92 12.37 4.02
C VAL A 151 -11.38 12.83 3.94
N ARG A 152 -12.10 12.44 2.88
CA ARG A 152 -13.53 12.79 2.69
C ARG A 152 -14.44 12.19 3.75
N ARG A 153 -14.22 10.94 4.15
CA ARG A 153 -15.01 10.30 5.21
C ARG A 153 -14.82 11.00 6.54
N LEU A 154 -13.59 11.46 6.80
CA LEU A 154 -13.20 12.09 8.06
C LEU A 154 -13.74 13.51 8.21
N SER A 155 -13.67 14.31 7.15
CA SER A 155 -14.28 15.65 7.11
C SER A 155 -15.79 15.64 7.27
N ARG A 156 -16.48 14.56 6.86
CA ARG A 156 -17.92 14.39 7.14
C ARG A 156 -18.24 14.00 8.58
N MET A 157 -17.28 13.46 9.33
CA MET A 157 -17.47 13.10 10.74
C MET A 157 -17.21 14.29 11.69
N ASP A 158 -16.54 15.35 11.24
CA ASP A 158 -16.31 16.58 12.01
C ASP A 158 -17.55 17.53 12.03
N ILE A 159 -18.70 17.10 11.48
CA ILE A 159 -19.95 17.88 11.45
C ILE A 159 -21.05 17.17 12.24
N GLN A 160 -20.87 16.95 13.55
CA GLN A 160 -21.95 16.75 14.53
C GLN A 160 -21.49 17.17 15.93
#